data_AF-A0A9E4GY66-F1
#
_entry.id   AF-A0A9E4GY66-F1
#
_cell.length_a   1.000
_cell.length_b   1.000
_cell.length_c   1.000
_cell.angle_alpha   90.00
_cell.angle_beta   90.00
_cell.angle_gamma   90.00
#
_symmetry.space_group_name_H-M   'P 1'
#
loop_
_entity.id
_entity.type
_entity.pdbx_description
1 polymer ?
#
loop_
_entity_poly.entity_id
_entity_poly.type
_entity_poly.pdbx_seq_one_letter_code
_entity_poly.pdbx_strand_id
1 'polypeptide(L)'
;MTFSVAGYCARTGMFGVCVSTSSLAVGARCSWVKAKTGAALIQNYADPGLGPVALQALTDGRDAQATVDHLVSIGHGIAWRQIMVVDRRGDTAHYDGDSCLGIHLCAETTHCVAGGNVLSSADVPQATVDGFDAADANLHLGERLLLALEAGLEKGGEANAERSAHLLVADEFDWPLIDLRVDLHEAPIAELRRVWEAFEPEAGGFVARAVDPDGAPKHEIPGA
;
A
#
# COMPACT_ATOMS: atom_id res chain seq x y z
N MET A 1 -13.51 -2.29 -6.90
CA MET A 1 -14.05 -1.37 -5.89
C MET A 1 -13.10 -1.36 -4.73
N THR A 2 -12.35 -0.27 -4.54
CA THR A 2 -11.13 -0.21 -3.70
C THR A 2 -10.70 1.24 -3.54
N PHE A 3 -10.07 1.60 -2.43
CA PHE A 3 -9.18 2.76 -2.38
C PHE A 3 -7.89 2.41 -1.64
N SER A 4 -6.79 3.04 -2.03
CA SER A 4 -5.46 2.68 -1.59
C SER A 4 -4.46 3.82 -1.74
N VAL A 5 -3.33 3.67 -1.05
CA VAL A 5 -2.21 4.60 -1.04
C VAL A 5 -0.89 3.85 -1.07
N ALA A 6 0.05 4.34 -1.87
CA ALA A 6 1.45 3.91 -1.88
C ALA A 6 2.34 5.09 -1.51
N GLY A 7 3.39 4.84 -0.74
CA GLY A 7 4.28 5.89 -0.26
C GLY A 7 5.74 5.46 -0.15
N TYR A 8 6.62 6.45 -0.24
CA TYR A 8 8.05 6.34 0.00
C TYR A 8 8.49 7.23 1.16
N CYS A 9 9.34 6.71 2.04
CA CYS A 9 9.93 7.48 3.13
C CYS A 9 11.36 7.87 2.78
N ALA A 10 11.59 9.12 2.35
CA ALA A 10 12.93 9.61 2.02
C ALA A 10 13.96 9.53 3.16
N ARG A 11 13.50 9.51 4.42
CA ARG A 11 14.35 9.39 5.62
C ARG A 11 14.90 7.98 5.81
N THR A 12 14.05 6.96 5.63
CA THR A 12 14.40 5.55 5.93
C THR A 12 14.69 4.74 4.67
N GLY A 13 14.23 5.18 3.50
CA GLY A 13 14.27 4.41 2.26
C GLY A 13 13.14 3.39 2.12
N MET A 14 12.22 3.33 3.08
CA MET A 14 11.12 2.37 3.08
C MET A 14 10.10 2.66 1.97
N PHE A 15 9.51 1.60 1.44
CA PHE A 15 8.35 1.63 0.55
C PHE A 15 7.19 0.93 1.22
N GLY A 16 5.98 1.45 1.04
CA GLY A 16 4.80 0.82 1.63
C GLY A 16 3.52 1.13 0.88
N VAL A 17 2.52 0.31 1.14
CA VAL A 17 1.15 0.50 0.66
C VAL A 17 0.14 0.22 1.76
N CYS A 18 -0.99 0.93 1.72
CA CYS A 18 -2.15 0.64 2.55
C CYS A 18 -3.40 0.64 1.66
N VAL A 19 -4.29 -0.33 1.83
CA VAL A 19 -5.44 -0.54 0.93
C VAL A 19 -6.65 -1.07 1.68
N SER A 20 -7.86 -0.67 1.27
CA SER A 20 -9.11 -1.28 1.72
C SER A 20 -10.13 -1.45 0.59
N THR A 21 -11.07 -2.38 0.77
CA THR A 21 -12.12 -2.72 -0.20
C THR A 21 -13.32 -3.41 0.45
N SER A 22 -14.52 -3.33 -0.14
CA SER A 22 -15.67 -4.21 0.17
C SER A 22 -15.50 -5.67 -0.25
N SER A 23 -14.42 -6.03 -0.96
CA SER A 23 -14.09 -7.43 -1.24
C SER A 23 -13.33 -8.08 -0.08
N LEU A 24 -13.11 -9.40 -0.18
CA LEU A 24 -12.36 -10.18 0.81
C LEU A 24 -10.87 -10.14 0.50
N ALA A 25 -10.00 -10.23 1.51
CA ALA A 25 -8.57 -10.52 1.35
C ALA A 25 -7.80 -9.65 0.32
N VAL A 26 -7.98 -8.33 0.37
CA VAL A 26 -7.43 -7.39 -0.64
C VAL A 26 -5.92 -7.46 -0.80
N GLY A 27 -5.19 -7.72 0.29
CA GLY A 27 -3.74 -7.66 0.28
C GLY A 27 -3.08 -8.65 -0.69
N ALA A 28 -3.70 -9.80 -0.92
CA ALA A 28 -3.17 -10.84 -1.81
C ALA A 28 -3.31 -10.48 -3.31
N ARG A 29 -4.07 -9.43 -3.63
CA ARG A 29 -4.39 -9.08 -5.02
C ARG A 29 -3.83 -7.75 -5.46
N CYS A 30 -3.80 -6.76 -4.56
CA CYS A 30 -3.55 -5.38 -4.93
C CYS A 30 -2.18 -4.84 -4.51
N SER A 31 -1.51 -5.45 -3.51
CA SER A 31 -0.40 -4.81 -2.80
C SER A 31 0.96 -5.41 -3.15
N TRP A 32 1.87 -4.59 -3.67
CA TRP A 32 3.21 -5.02 -4.04
C TRP A 32 4.26 -4.01 -3.58
N VAL A 33 5.25 -4.46 -2.81
CA VAL A 33 6.38 -3.64 -2.38
C VAL A 33 7.66 -4.45 -2.49
N LYS A 34 8.79 -3.78 -2.72
CA LYS A 34 10.11 -4.39 -2.62
C LYS A 34 11.11 -3.38 -2.11
N ALA A 35 11.89 -3.81 -1.12
CA ALA A 35 12.99 -3.07 -0.54
C ALA A 35 13.88 -2.47 -1.63
N LYS A 36 14.28 -1.21 -1.44
CA LYS A 36 15.20 -0.47 -2.34
C LYS A 36 14.75 -0.39 -3.82
N THR A 37 13.50 -0.76 -4.11
CA THR A 37 12.98 -0.90 -5.47
C THR A 37 11.78 0.02 -5.71
N GLY A 38 10.73 -0.12 -4.91
CA GLY A 38 9.51 0.65 -5.07
C GLY A 38 8.25 -0.07 -4.57
N ALA A 39 7.10 0.52 -4.89
CA ALA A 39 5.77 0.01 -4.56
C ALA A 39 4.83 0.10 -5.77
N ALA A 40 3.88 -0.82 -5.85
CA ALA A 40 2.82 -0.79 -6.84
C ALA A 40 1.48 -1.25 -6.24
N LEU A 41 0.41 -0.61 -6.71
CA LEU A 41 -0.98 -0.96 -6.43
C LEU A 41 -1.68 -1.28 -7.73
N ILE A 42 -2.34 -2.45 -7.80
CA ILE A 42 -3.10 -2.89 -8.99
C ILE A 42 -4.50 -3.29 -8.55
N GLN A 43 -5.50 -2.50 -8.93
CA GLN A 43 -6.87 -2.61 -8.40
C GLN A 43 -7.95 -2.50 -9.49
N ASN A 44 -9.19 -2.26 -9.07
CA ASN A 44 -10.44 -2.39 -9.83
C ASN A 44 -10.82 -3.86 -10.13
N TYR A 45 -10.53 -4.36 -11.33
CA TYR A 45 -10.48 -5.80 -11.59
C TYR A 45 -9.03 -6.24 -11.47
N ALA A 46 -8.53 -6.32 -10.24
CA ALA A 46 -7.11 -6.58 -9.97
C ALA A 46 -6.62 -7.84 -10.70
N ASP A 47 -5.45 -7.73 -11.34
CA ASP A 47 -4.69 -8.86 -11.87
C ASP A 47 -3.40 -8.99 -11.05
N PRO A 48 -3.35 -9.95 -10.11
CA PRO A 48 -2.17 -10.16 -9.27
C PRO A 48 -0.90 -10.46 -10.08
N GLY A 49 -1.03 -10.94 -11.33
CA GLY A 49 0.11 -11.23 -12.20
C GLY A 49 0.88 -9.97 -12.63
N LEU A 50 0.26 -8.79 -12.60
CA LEU A 50 0.92 -7.53 -12.96
C LEU A 50 1.85 -7.02 -11.84
N GLY A 51 1.66 -7.44 -10.60
CA GLY A 51 2.45 -6.98 -9.45
C GLY A 51 3.93 -7.34 -9.55
N PRO A 52 4.27 -8.64 -9.71
CA PRO A 52 5.65 -9.07 -9.95
C PRO A 52 6.28 -8.41 -11.17
N VAL A 53 5.51 -8.18 -12.23
CA VAL A 53 6.00 -7.48 -13.43
C VAL A 53 6.36 -6.02 -13.12
N ALA A 54 5.51 -5.32 -12.35
CA ALA A 54 5.77 -3.95 -11.93
C ALA A 54 7.05 -3.85 -11.09
N LEU A 55 7.20 -4.73 -10.09
CA LEU A 55 8.39 -4.78 -9.25
C LEU A 55 9.64 -5.17 -10.04
N GLN A 56 9.53 -6.05 -11.04
CA GLN A 56 10.65 -6.39 -11.91
C GLN A 56 11.06 -5.20 -12.78
N ALA A 57 10.10 -4.48 -13.37
CA ALA A 57 10.37 -3.28 -14.17
C ALA A 57 11.09 -2.19 -13.38
N LEU A 58 10.67 -1.96 -12.13
CA LEU A 58 11.35 -1.07 -11.19
C LEU A 58 12.75 -1.59 -10.82
N THR A 59 12.89 -2.91 -10.60
CA THR A 59 14.19 -3.56 -10.34
C THR A 59 15.15 -3.33 -11.51
N ASP A 60 14.65 -3.38 -12.74
CA ASP A 60 15.40 -3.13 -13.98
C ASP A 60 15.74 -1.64 -14.19
N GLY A 61 15.36 -0.78 -13.24
CA GLY A 61 15.75 0.63 -13.19
C GLY A 61 14.77 1.60 -13.84
N ARG A 62 13.63 1.13 -14.34
CA ARG A 62 12.56 2.00 -14.83
C ARG A 62 12.04 2.90 -13.72
N ASP A 63 11.63 4.11 -14.08
CA ASP A 63 10.91 5.00 -13.19
C ASP A 63 9.41 4.65 -13.12
N ALA A 64 8.66 5.40 -12.32
CA ALA A 64 7.24 5.13 -12.11
C ALA A 64 6.44 5.20 -13.42
N GLN A 65 6.63 6.25 -14.21
CA GLN A 65 5.90 6.41 -15.49
C GLN A 65 6.29 5.33 -16.50
N ALA A 66 7.59 5.05 -16.69
CA ALA A 66 8.04 4.01 -17.61
C ALA A 66 7.62 2.60 -17.16
N THR A 67 7.38 2.40 -15.87
CA THR A 67 6.78 1.16 -15.32
C THR A 67 5.31 1.07 -15.66
N VAL A 68 4.53 2.13 -15.43
CA VAL A 68 3.12 2.20 -15.81
C VAL A 68 2.96 1.97 -17.33
N ASP A 69 3.71 2.69 -18.16
CA ASP A 69 3.67 2.54 -19.62
C ASP A 69 4.01 1.11 -20.06
N HIS A 70 4.97 0.47 -19.37
CA HIS A 70 5.30 -0.91 -19.63
C HIS A 70 4.13 -1.85 -19.36
N LEU A 71 3.52 -1.75 -18.18
CA LEU A 71 2.38 -2.58 -17.79
C LEU A 71 1.22 -2.37 -18.77
N VAL A 72 0.96 -1.13 -19.18
CA VAL A 72 -0.06 -0.80 -20.17
C VAL A 72 0.22 -1.44 -21.53
N SER A 73 1.49 -1.45 -21.96
CA SER A 73 1.88 -2.05 -23.25
C SER A 73 1.75 -3.58 -23.32
N ILE A 74 1.79 -4.27 -22.17
CA ILE A 74 1.79 -5.75 -22.13
C ILE A 74 0.55 -6.36 -21.45
N GLY A 75 -0.25 -5.54 -20.76
CA GLY A 75 -1.32 -6.01 -19.89
C GLY A 75 -2.54 -6.50 -20.67
N HIS A 76 -2.81 -7.81 -20.59
CA HIS A 76 -4.09 -8.34 -21.07
C HIS A 76 -5.25 -7.77 -20.22
N GLY A 77 -6.22 -7.14 -20.90
CA GLY A 77 -7.34 -6.51 -20.23
C GLY A 77 -6.97 -5.27 -19.40
N ILE A 78 -5.88 -4.56 -19.76
CA ILE A 78 -5.40 -3.39 -19.01
C ILE A 78 -6.48 -2.31 -18.81
N ALA A 79 -7.41 -2.15 -19.77
CA ALA A 79 -8.53 -1.21 -19.66
C ALA A 79 -9.40 -1.43 -18.40
N TRP A 80 -9.35 -2.62 -17.79
CA TRP A 80 -10.08 -2.94 -16.56
C TRP A 80 -9.27 -2.72 -15.28
N ARG A 81 -8.03 -2.26 -15.38
CA ARG A 81 -7.10 -2.07 -14.26
C ARG A 81 -7.01 -0.59 -13.89
N GLN A 82 -6.78 -0.36 -12.60
CA GLN A 82 -6.25 0.90 -12.09
C GLN A 82 -4.90 0.59 -11.45
N ILE A 83 -3.87 1.34 -11.82
CA ILE A 83 -2.47 1.08 -11.44
C ILE A 83 -1.90 2.34 -10.82
N MET A 84 -1.16 2.21 -9.72
CA MET A 84 -0.38 3.27 -9.12
C MET A 84 1.01 2.74 -8.76
N VAL A 85 2.05 3.53 -8.97
CA VAL A 85 3.45 3.14 -8.77
C VAL A 85 4.21 4.24 -8.06
N VAL A 86 5.09 3.85 -7.13
CA VAL A 86 6.12 4.71 -6.53
C VAL A 86 7.47 4.06 -6.82
N ASP A 87 8.39 4.78 -7.45
CA ASP A 87 9.71 4.25 -7.81
C ASP A 87 10.78 4.49 -6.73
N ARG A 88 12.00 3.99 -6.97
CA ARG A 88 13.14 4.11 -6.05
C ARG A 88 13.55 5.54 -5.66
N ARG A 89 13.13 6.56 -6.42
CA ARG A 89 13.36 7.98 -6.12
C ARG A 89 12.18 8.62 -5.39
N GLY A 90 11.09 7.87 -5.22
CA GLY A 90 9.83 8.36 -4.73
C GLY A 90 9.08 9.19 -5.78
N ASP A 91 9.40 9.06 -7.06
CA ASP A 91 8.56 9.58 -8.13
C ASP A 91 7.33 8.68 -8.28
N THR A 92 6.20 9.26 -8.66
CA THR A 92 4.91 8.58 -8.74
C THR A 92 4.35 8.60 -10.15
N ALA A 93 3.50 7.62 -10.46
CA ALA A 93 2.69 7.59 -11.68
C ALA A 93 1.47 6.69 -11.48
N HIS A 94 0.42 6.93 -12.25
CA HIS A 94 -0.78 6.11 -12.24
C HIS A 94 -1.36 5.91 -13.64
N TYR A 95 -2.29 4.96 -13.75
CA TYR A 95 -3.10 4.70 -14.93
C TYR A 95 -4.50 4.26 -14.52
N ASP A 96 -5.50 4.91 -15.10
CA ASP A 96 -6.90 4.51 -15.05
C ASP A 96 -7.30 3.94 -16.41
N GLY A 97 -7.67 2.65 -16.44
CA GLY A 97 -8.18 2.04 -17.66
C GLY A 97 -9.59 2.52 -18.00
N ASP A 98 -9.93 2.53 -19.29
CA ASP A 98 -11.23 3.00 -19.80
C ASP A 98 -12.47 2.27 -19.22
N SER A 99 -12.26 1.10 -18.60
CA SER A 99 -13.28 0.28 -17.93
C SER A 99 -13.15 0.32 -16.39
N CYS A 100 -12.49 1.35 -15.83
CA CYS A 100 -12.46 1.58 -14.40
C CYS A 100 -13.87 1.91 -13.88
N LEU A 101 -14.28 1.28 -12.78
CA LEU A 101 -15.67 1.30 -12.35
C LEU A 101 -15.99 2.52 -11.47
N GLY A 102 -17.22 3.04 -11.64
CA GLY A 102 -17.80 4.06 -10.78
C GLY A 102 -17.01 5.37 -10.76
N ILE A 103 -17.12 6.11 -9.65
CA ILE A 103 -16.23 7.24 -9.39
C ILE A 103 -14.83 6.67 -9.16
N HIS A 104 -13.89 7.04 -10.01
CA HIS A 104 -12.50 6.62 -9.94
C HIS A 104 -11.59 7.80 -10.26
N LEU A 105 -10.60 8.02 -9.42
CA LEU A 105 -9.57 9.05 -9.58
C LEU A 105 -8.30 8.61 -8.85
N CYS A 106 -7.19 9.25 -9.20
CA CYS A 106 -5.94 9.22 -8.44
C CYS A 106 -5.52 10.65 -8.08
N ALA A 107 -4.76 10.78 -7.00
CA ALA A 107 -4.07 11.98 -6.58
C ALA A 107 -2.61 11.64 -6.27
N GLU A 108 -1.72 12.58 -6.56
CA GLU A 108 -0.28 12.43 -6.38
C GLU A 108 0.27 13.63 -5.62
N THR A 109 1.23 13.35 -4.73
CA THR A 109 2.05 14.32 -4.04
C THR A 109 3.50 13.81 -4.01
N THR A 110 4.40 14.56 -3.38
CA THR A 110 5.79 14.15 -3.24
C THR A 110 5.84 12.82 -2.49
N HIS A 111 6.38 11.78 -3.13
CA HIS A 111 6.58 10.46 -2.55
C HIS A 111 5.31 9.68 -2.21
N CYS A 112 4.14 10.08 -2.69
CA CYS A 112 2.89 9.42 -2.39
C CYS A 112 1.88 9.51 -3.53
N VAL A 113 1.20 8.41 -3.78
CA VAL A 113 0.09 8.31 -4.74
C VAL A 113 -1.05 7.56 -4.08
N ALA A 114 -2.25 8.10 -4.19
CA ALA A 114 -3.46 7.45 -3.74
C ALA A 114 -4.51 7.44 -4.84
N GLY A 115 -5.41 6.47 -4.79
CA GLY A 115 -6.43 6.33 -5.80
C GLY A 115 -7.45 5.28 -5.45
N GLY A 116 -8.56 5.33 -6.15
CA GLY A 116 -9.63 4.39 -5.93
C GLY A 116 -10.62 4.33 -7.07
N ASN A 117 -11.52 3.36 -6.96
CA ASN A 117 -12.58 3.07 -7.91
C ASN A 117 -13.81 2.60 -7.16
N VAL A 118 -14.99 2.94 -7.71
CA VAL A 118 -16.28 2.84 -7.02
C VAL A 118 -16.25 3.59 -5.68
N LEU A 119 -15.67 4.78 -5.70
CA LEU A 119 -15.59 5.69 -4.55
C LEU A 119 -16.96 6.29 -4.22
N SER A 120 -17.17 6.62 -2.95
CA SER A 120 -18.37 7.36 -2.51
C SER A 120 -18.29 8.86 -2.89
N SER A 121 -17.08 9.40 -3.00
CA SER A 121 -16.80 10.78 -3.39
C SER A 121 -15.52 10.89 -4.22
N ALA A 122 -15.45 11.91 -5.09
CA ALA A 122 -14.24 12.24 -5.84
C ALA A 122 -13.12 12.83 -4.95
N ASP A 123 -13.45 13.26 -3.73
CA ASP A 123 -12.51 13.88 -2.79
C ASP A 123 -11.61 12.85 -2.08
N VAL A 124 -11.96 11.56 -2.16
CA VAL A 124 -11.28 10.50 -1.39
C VAL A 124 -9.77 10.43 -1.70
N PRO A 125 -9.31 10.35 -2.97
CA PRO A 125 -7.87 10.24 -3.26
C PRO A 125 -7.08 11.45 -2.80
N GLN A 126 -7.62 12.67 -2.98
CA GLN A 126 -6.95 13.89 -2.54
C GLN A 126 -6.82 13.92 -1.02
N ALA A 127 -7.88 13.60 -0.28
CA ALA A 127 -7.81 13.54 1.17
C ALA A 127 -6.84 12.45 1.67
N THR A 128 -6.70 11.35 0.94
CA THR A 128 -5.72 10.31 1.27
C THR A 128 -4.29 10.83 1.15
N VAL A 129 -3.92 11.47 0.04
CA VAL A 129 -2.56 12.04 -0.08
C VAL A 129 -2.33 13.21 0.89
N ASP A 130 -3.35 14.03 1.15
CA ASP A 130 -3.27 15.12 2.13
C ASP A 130 -3.02 14.57 3.55
N GLY A 131 -3.65 13.45 3.91
CA GLY A 131 -3.42 12.76 5.18
C GLY A 131 -1.99 12.22 5.32
N PHE A 132 -1.40 11.73 4.22
CA PHE A 132 0.00 11.29 4.20
C PHE A 132 0.99 12.45 4.41
N ASP A 133 0.71 13.60 3.81
CA ASP A 133 1.55 14.80 3.87
C ASP A 133 1.40 15.55 5.20
N ALA A 134 0.19 15.54 5.79
CA ALA A 134 -0.07 16.14 7.09
C ALA A 134 0.53 15.35 8.26
N ALA A 135 0.78 14.05 8.07
CA ALA A 135 1.40 13.21 9.09
C ALA A 135 2.86 13.61 9.34
N ASP A 136 3.28 13.59 10.62
CA ASP A 136 4.66 13.91 11.00
C ASP A 136 5.65 12.96 10.28
N ALA A 137 6.61 13.53 9.55
CA ALA A 137 7.61 12.79 8.79
C ALA A 137 8.56 11.93 9.67
N ASN A 138 8.58 12.15 10.99
CA ASN A 138 9.31 11.32 11.95
C ASN A 138 8.58 10.02 12.31
N LEU A 139 7.27 9.92 12.03
CA LEU A 139 6.52 8.69 12.23
C LEU A 139 7.02 7.58 11.30
N HIS A 140 6.77 6.33 11.71
CA HIS A 140 7.03 5.18 10.87
C HIS A 140 6.21 5.27 9.56
N LEU A 141 6.74 4.76 8.44
CA LEU A 141 6.00 4.81 7.16
C LEU A 141 4.63 4.11 7.26
N GLY A 142 4.57 3.01 8.01
CA GLY A 142 3.33 2.28 8.29
C GLY A 142 2.24 3.15 8.92
N GLU A 143 2.59 3.94 9.94
CA GLU A 143 1.68 4.90 10.59
C GLU A 143 1.15 5.94 9.59
N ARG A 144 2.05 6.55 8.81
CA ARG A 144 1.70 7.59 7.83
C ARG A 144 0.75 7.08 6.74
N LEU A 145 0.98 5.86 6.26
CA LEU A 145 0.11 5.21 5.26
C LEU A 145 -1.27 4.87 5.83
N LEU A 146 -1.33 4.50 7.11
CA LEU A 146 -2.60 4.20 7.76
C LEU A 146 -3.41 5.47 8.04
N LEU A 147 -2.77 6.54 8.54
CA LEU A 147 -3.38 7.87 8.68
C LEU A 147 -3.91 8.41 7.34
N ALA A 148 -3.15 8.20 6.26
CA ALA A 148 -3.60 8.54 4.91
C ALA A 148 -4.87 7.80 4.52
N LEU A 149 -4.92 6.48 4.73
CA LEU A 149 -6.11 5.68 4.42
C LEU A 149 -7.31 6.09 5.28
N GLU A 150 -7.11 6.41 6.55
CA GLU A 150 -8.14 6.93 7.46
C GLU A 150 -8.69 8.28 6.98
N ALA A 151 -7.83 9.21 6.52
CA ALA A 151 -8.27 10.47 5.93
C ALA A 151 -9.13 10.29 4.66
N GLY A 152 -8.81 9.27 3.84
CA GLY A 152 -9.66 8.86 2.72
C GLY A 152 -11.03 8.34 3.17
N LEU A 153 -11.04 7.52 4.23
CA LEU A 153 -12.28 7.00 4.82
C LEU A 153 -13.18 8.12 5.38
N GLU A 154 -12.60 9.18 5.95
CA GLU A 154 -13.37 10.35 6.43
C GLU A 154 -14.10 11.11 5.31
N LYS A 155 -13.62 11.00 4.06
CA LYS A 155 -14.34 11.48 2.87
C LYS A 155 -15.34 10.49 2.30
N GLY A 156 -15.54 9.38 3.02
CA GLY A 156 -16.50 8.33 2.72
C GLY A 156 -15.89 7.09 2.08
N GLY A 157 -14.59 7.06 1.79
CA GLY A 157 -13.92 5.88 1.24
C GLY A 157 -14.61 5.30 0.00
N GLU A 158 -14.89 4.01 0.08
CA GLU A 158 -15.58 3.27 -0.96
C GLU A 158 -17.11 3.48 -0.91
N ALA A 159 -17.82 3.38 -2.05
CA ALA A 159 -19.29 3.50 -2.06
C ALA A 159 -20.00 2.36 -1.31
N ASN A 160 -19.38 1.19 -1.22
CA ASN A 160 -19.84 0.08 -0.39
C ASN A 160 -19.02 0.02 0.90
N ALA A 161 -19.62 -0.53 1.95
CA ALA A 161 -18.91 -0.79 3.20
C ALA A 161 -17.69 -1.70 2.99
N GLU A 162 -16.54 -1.25 3.46
CA GLU A 162 -15.29 -1.97 3.38
C GLU A 162 -15.33 -3.25 4.22
N ARG A 163 -14.65 -4.29 3.73
CA ARG A 163 -14.62 -5.62 4.34
C ARG A 163 -13.22 -6.16 4.56
N SER A 164 -12.21 -5.67 3.84
CA SER A 164 -10.82 -6.06 4.08
C SER A 164 -9.87 -4.88 3.97
N ALA A 165 -8.73 -4.98 4.65
CA ALA A 165 -7.67 -3.98 4.62
C ALA A 165 -6.29 -4.64 4.75
N HIS A 166 -5.24 -3.96 4.27
CA HIS A 166 -3.87 -4.46 4.30
C HIS A 166 -2.89 -3.30 4.42
N LEU A 167 -1.91 -3.44 5.31
CA LEU A 167 -0.73 -2.58 5.41
C LEU A 167 0.52 -3.43 5.12
N LEU A 168 1.26 -3.05 4.09
CA LEU A 168 2.47 -3.75 3.65
C LEU A 168 3.61 -2.76 3.51
N VAL A 169 4.74 -3.02 4.16
CA VAL A 169 5.93 -2.16 4.12
C VAL A 169 7.19 -3.00 3.96
N ALA A 170 8.06 -2.59 3.04
CA ALA A 170 9.40 -3.12 2.89
C ALA A 170 10.45 -2.07 3.26
N ASP A 171 11.55 -2.56 3.83
CA ASP A 171 12.69 -1.75 4.25
C ASP A 171 13.97 -2.24 3.58
N GLU A 172 14.80 -3.01 4.30
CA GLU A 172 16.14 -3.37 3.86
C GLU A 172 16.29 -4.78 3.27
N PHE A 173 15.44 -5.72 3.69
CA PHE A 173 15.48 -7.15 3.34
C PHE A 173 14.51 -7.52 2.22
N ASP A 174 14.71 -8.71 1.64
CA ASP A 174 13.86 -9.24 0.56
C ASP A 174 12.46 -9.68 1.06
N TRP A 175 12.26 -9.78 2.38
CA TRP A 175 10.95 -10.00 3.00
C TRP A 175 10.35 -8.67 3.52
N PRO A 176 9.02 -8.56 3.62
CA PRO A 176 8.38 -7.37 4.15
C PRO A 176 8.72 -7.16 5.63
N LEU A 177 8.94 -5.90 6.01
CA LEU A 177 9.04 -5.48 7.41
C LEU A 177 7.68 -5.56 8.12
N ILE A 178 6.62 -5.18 7.41
CA ILE A 178 5.24 -5.18 7.88
C ILE A 178 4.40 -5.88 6.81
N ASP A 179 3.59 -6.87 7.19
CA ASP A 179 2.53 -7.48 6.37
C ASP A 179 1.34 -7.77 7.31
N LEU A 180 0.48 -6.78 7.49
CA LEU A 180 -0.66 -6.82 8.41
C LEU A 180 -1.96 -6.84 7.62
N ARG A 181 -2.75 -7.90 7.83
CA ARG A 181 -3.92 -8.20 7.02
C ARG A 181 -5.18 -8.33 7.87
N VAL A 182 -6.22 -7.64 7.44
CA VAL A 182 -7.60 -7.87 7.89
C VAL A 182 -8.36 -8.39 6.67
N ASP A 183 -8.43 -9.71 6.50
CA ASP A 183 -8.97 -10.31 5.28
C ASP A 183 -10.52 -10.33 5.25
N LEU A 184 -11.18 -10.19 6.40
CA LEU A 184 -12.63 -10.00 6.55
C LEU A 184 -12.96 -9.37 7.92
N HIS A 185 -13.53 -8.17 7.94
CA HIS A 185 -14.06 -7.51 9.13
C HIS A 185 -15.14 -6.48 8.74
N GLU A 186 -16.04 -6.10 9.65
CA GLU A 186 -17.07 -5.08 9.39
C GLU A 186 -16.53 -3.64 9.40
N ALA A 187 -15.39 -3.44 10.06
CA ALA A 187 -14.64 -2.18 10.12
C ALA A 187 -13.15 -2.50 9.92
N PRO A 188 -12.71 -2.86 8.70
CA PRO A 188 -11.39 -3.44 8.49
C PRO A 188 -10.24 -2.45 8.71
N ILE A 189 -10.43 -1.15 8.46
CA ILE A 189 -9.41 -0.12 8.68
C ILE A 189 -9.18 0.10 10.18
N ALA A 190 -10.26 0.19 10.97
CA ALA A 190 -10.16 0.29 12.43
C ALA A 190 -9.51 -0.96 13.06
N GLU A 191 -9.80 -2.14 12.53
CA GLU A 191 -9.14 -3.37 12.97
C GLU A 191 -7.66 -3.40 12.57
N LEU A 192 -7.32 -2.90 11.38
CA LEU A 192 -5.92 -2.77 10.93
C LEU A 192 -5.13 -1.80 11.81
N ARG A 193 -5.74 -0.69 12.26
CA ARG A 193 -5.20 0.22 13.28
C ARG A 193 -4.89 -0.50 14.58
N ARG A 194 -5.85 -1.24 15.13
CA ARG A 194 -5.66 -2.01 16.37
C ARG A 194 -4.49 -2.99 16.26
N VAL A 195 -4.37 -3.67 15.12
CA VAL A 195 -3.27 -4.63 14.87
C VAL A 195 -1.93 -3.90 14.70
N TRP A 196 -1.90 -2.77 14.01
CA TRP A 196 -0.70 -1.95 13.85
C TRP A 196 -0.17 -1.44 15.20
N GLU A 197 -1.03 -0.92 16.07
CA GLU A 197 -0.64 -0.44 17.41
C GLU A 197 -0.02 -1.54 18.28
N ALA A 198 -0.48 -2.78 18.11
CA ALA A 198 0.12 -3.93 18.76
C ALA A 198 1.44 -4.38 18.10
N PHE A 199 1.59 -4.18 16.78
CA PHE A 199 2.75 -4.62 16.02
C PHE A 199 3.93 -3.66 16.08
N GLU A 200 3.69 -2.34 16.00
CA GLU A 200 4.74 -1.33 15.87
C GLU A 200 5.84 -1.44 16.94
N PRO A 201 5.53 -1.60 18.25
CA PRO A 201 6.56 -1.74 19.27
C PRO A 201 7.41 -3.01 19.13
N GLU A 202 6.87 -4.06 18.51
CA GLU A 202 7.52 -5.37 18.34
C GLU A 202 8.32 -5.48 17.02
N ALA A 203 8.07 -4.59 16.05
CA ALA A 203 8.62 -4.66 14.70
C ALA A 203 10.14 -4.85 14.66
N GLY A 204 10.88 -4.03 15.43
CA GLY A 204 12.34 -4.13 15.53
C GLY A 204 12.81 -5.44 16.16
N GLY A 205 12.03 -5.99 17.09
CA GLY A 205 12.31 -7.29 17.71
C GLY A 205 12.18 -8.46 16.73
N PHE A 206 11.20 -8.41 15.81
CA PHE A 206 11.07 -9.44 14.77
C PHE A 206 12.25 -9.42 13.79
N VAL A 207 12.72 -8.23 13.39
CA VAL A 207 13.92 -8.09 12.55
C VAL A 207 15.15 -8.62 13.28
N ALA A 208 15.36 -8.21 14.54
CA ALA A 208 16.51 -8.67 15.32
C ALA A 208 16.55 -10.20 15.43
N ARG A 209 15.41 -10.87 15.67
CA ARG A 209 15.34 -12.33 15.74
C ARG A 209 15.69 -13.02 14.42
N ALA A 210 15.40 -12.39 13.27
CA ALA A 210 15.74 -12.94 11.97
C ALA A 210 17.24 -12.78 11.64
N VAL A 211 17.86 -11.69 12.09
CA VAL A 211 19.25 -11.32 11.73
C VAL A 211 20.27 -11.83 12.75
N ASP A 212 19.99 -11.67 14.04
CA ASP A 212 20.83 -12.07 15.18
C ASP A 212 19.95 -12.61 16.33
N PRO A 213 19.55 -13.89 16.27
CA PRO A 213 18.66 -14.47 17.27
C PRO A 213 19.27 -14.53 18.68
N ASP A 214 20.60 -14.54 18.81
CA ASP A 214 21.27 -14.60 20.12
C ASP A 214 21.23 -13.24 20.85
N GLY A 215 21.28 -12.14 20.09
CA GLY A 215 21.19 -10.77 20.61
C GLY A 215 19.77 -10.18 20.71
N ALA A 216 18.77 -10.88 20.18
CA ALA A 216 17.41 -10.34 20.08
C ALA A 216 16.67 -10.28 21.43
N PRO A 217 15.73 -9.32 21.60
CA PRO A 217 14.88 -9.28 22.78
C PRO A 217 14.12 -10.59 22.97
N LYS A 218 14.33 -11.22 24.13
CA LYS A 218 13.62 -12.45 24.50
C LYS A 218 12.15 -12.14 24.68
N HIS A 219 11.30 -12.83 23.94
CA HIS A 219 9.87 -12.83 24.23
C HIS A 219 9.64 -13.77 25.42
N GLU A 220 8.79 -13.39 26.36
CA GLU A 220 8.37 -14.32 27.40
C GLU A 220 7.62 -15.47 26.73
N ILE A 221 8.20 -16.66 26.76
CA ILE A 221 7.52 -17.88 26.37
C ILE A 221 7.05 -18.52 27.67
N PRO A 222 5.75 -18.50 28.00
CA PRO A 222 5.26 -19.17 29.20
C PRO A 222 5.63 -20.66 29.13
N GLY A 223 6.52 -21.10 30.04
CA GLY A 223 6.95 -22.49 30.18
C GLY A 223 8.19 -22.93 29.39
N ALA A 224 8.99 -22.00 28.87
CA ALA A 224 10.32 -22.29 28.31
C ALA A 224 11.45 -22.12 29.33
#